data_AF-A0A7C5BYA3-F1
#
_entry.id   AF-A0A7C5BYA3-F1
#
_cell.length_a   1.000
_cell.length_b   1.000
_cell.length_c   1.000
_cell.angle_alpha   90.00
_cell.angle_beta   90.00
_cell.angle_gamma   90.00
#
_symmetry.space_group_name_H-M   'P 1'
#
loop_
_entity.id
_entity.type
_entity.pdbx_description
1 polymer ?
#
loop_
_entity_poly.entity_id
_entity_poly.type
_entity_poly.pdbx_seq_one_letter_code
_entity_poly.pdbx_strand_id
1 'polypeptide(L)'
;MYHSRRVRTCVCIIVGVLLLSVGSAGSQETFLTDSSSLASFRPRWKVGQTWTVETTTKLPQFGVDAALAKRAHTVRWVFRVEEVEEVFEEPCFRVVATPLDLCPKGLNVRFWATVENLTLRRVEITFPVAGEFRTISESFQGLTTKTFPTQVPFKLLPLDMPCWERVPAKEPVGFTYEAIPGSLEKKDPGGIRFQIDIEQKSSELDSVVSAEAESSAEAKSAPPGVIKIELKTALGRVEQLWRVGQPWPMWASNGTTVARLVAE
;
A
#
# COMPACT_ATOMS: atom_id res chain seq x y z
N MET A 1 92.80 -18.61 -33.84
CA MET A 1 92.30 -19.71 -32.99
C MET A 1 90.99 -19.27 -32.32
N TYR A 2 90.21 -20.23 -31.85
CA TYR A 2 88.96 -20.17 -31.04
C TYR A 2 88.98 -19.05 -29.96
N HIS A 3 87.92 -18.47 -29.38
CA HIS A 3 86.45 -18.72 -29.28
C HIS A 3 85.77 -17.44 -28.65
N SER A 4 84.45 -17.21 -28.46
CA SER A 4 83.18 -17.71 -29.03
C SER A 4 81.95 -17.06 -28.33
N ARG A 5 80.90 -16.69 -29.10
CA ARG A 5 79.51 -16.33 -28.65
C ARG A 5 79.36 -14.99 -27.87
N ARG A 6 78.20 -14.31 -27.85
CA ARG A 6 76.79 -14.75 -28.07
C ARG A 6 75.92 -13.62 -28.68
N VAL A 7 74.86 -14.02 -29.39
CA VAL A 7 73.91 -13.15 -30.14
C VAL A 7 72.78 -12.62 -29.24
N ARG A 8 72.23 -11.44 -29.56
CA ARG A 8 70.78 -11.13 -29.42
C ARG A 8 70.36 -10.04 -30.41
N THR A 9 69.65 -10.43 -31.46
CA THR A 9 69.03 -9.54 -32.44
C THR A 9 67.58 -9.26 -32.03
N CYS A 10 67.12 -8.01 -32.13
CA CYS A 10 65.70 -7.68 -32.15
C CYS A 10 65.42 -6.75 -33.34
N VAL A 11 64.58 -7.22 -34.25
CA VAL A 11 63.97 -6.49 -35.36
C VAL A 11 62.46 -6.69 -35.22
N CYS A 12 61.67 -5.63 -35.38
CA CYS A 12 60.29 -5.60 -35.90
C CYS A 12 59.80 -4.14 -35.79
N ILE A 13 59.67 -3.41 -36.91
CA ILE A 13 58.52 -3.38 -37.86
C ILE A 13 57.45 -2.37 -37.42
N ILE A 14 57.20 -1.41 -38.31
CA ILE A 14 56.18 -0.37 -38.22
C ILE A 14 54.84 -0.95 -38.68
N VAL A 15 53.75 -0.68 -37.95
CA VAL A 15 52.38 -0.95 -38.40
C VAL A 15 51.52 0.29 -38.13
N GLY A 16 50.89 0.83 -39.16
CA GLY A 16 49.89 1.90 -39.05
C GLY A 16 48.50 1.32 -38.78
N VAL A 17 47.64 2.10 -38.11
CA VAL A 17 46.25 1.71 -37.80
C VAL A 17 45.29 2.63 -38.52
N LEU A 18 44.35 2.03 -39.26
CA LEU A 18 43.22 2.71 -39.91
C LEU A 18 42.31 3.38 -38.88
N LEU A 19 41.95 4.64 -39.12
CA LEU A 19 40.78 5.27 -38.52
C LEU A 19 39.55 4.93 -39.36
N LEU A 20 38.70 4.03 -38.85
CA LEU A 20 37.37 3.77 -39.43
C LEU A 20 36.33 4.65 -38.72
N SER A 21 35.61 5.43 -39.52
CA SER A 21 34.48 6.24 -39.08
C SER A 21 33.27 5.35 -38.75
N VAL A 22 32.73 5.47 -37.54
CA VAL A 22 31.41 4.95 -37.18
C VAL A 22 30.50 6.12 -36.87
N GLY A 23 29.34 6.19 -37.54
CA GLY A 23 28.45 7.33 -37.48
C GLY A 23 27.81 7.51 -36.10
N SER A 24 27.77 8.76 -35.62
CA SER A 24 26.99 9.13 -34.44
C SER A 24 25.50 9.15 -34.80
N ALA A 25 24.88 7.96 -34.74
CA ALA A 25 23.44 7.86 -34.64
C ALA A 25 23.05 8.30 -33.23
N GLY A 26 22.57 9.54 -33.08
CA GLY A 26 22.07 10.05 -31.81
C GLY A 26 20.83 9.27 -31.38
N SER A 27 21.00 8.29 -30.50
CA SER A 27 19.92 7.70 -29.74
C SER A 27 19.39 8.76 -28.78
N GLN A 28 18.33 9.46 -29.18
CA GLN A 28 17.42 10.06 -28.21
C GLN A 28 17.00 8.94 -27.26
N GLU A 29 17.37 9.04 -25.99
CA GLU A 29 16.73 8.27 -24.94
C GLU A 29 15.28 8.76 -24.86
N THR A 30 14.39 8.09 -25.59
CA THR A 30 12.96 8.17 -25.37
C THR A 30 12.71 7.70 -23.94
N PHE A 31 12.50 8.66 -23.04
CA PHE A 31 11.86 8.45 -21.74
C PHE A 31 10.42 7.97 -21.98
N LEU A 32 10.29 6.69 -22.37
CA LEU A 32 9.08 5.92 -22.20
C LEU A 32 8.95 5.70 -20.69
N THR A 33 8.25 6.62 -20.03
CA THR A 33 7.70 6.35 -18.70
C THR A 33 6.87 5.09 -18.79
N ASP A 34 7.32 4.02 -18.15
CA ASP A 34 6.67 2.73 -18.13
C ASP A 34 5.37 2.82 -17.30
N SER A 35 4.32 3.32 -17.95
CA SER A 35 3.01 3.63 -17.36
C SER A 35 2.21 2.36 -16.99
N SER A 36 2.82 1.19 -17.16
CA SER A 36 2.26 -0.14 -16.96
C SER A 36 2.43 -0.68 -15.53
N SER A 37 3.20 0.00 -14.67
CA SER A 37 3.51 -0.47 -13.31
C SER A 37 2.51 0.04 -12.27
N LEU A 38 2.00 -0.86 -11.44
CA LEU A 38 1.13 -0.54 -10.28
C LEU A 38 1.80 0.43 -9.31
N ALA A 39 3.13 0.38 -9.23
CA ALA A 39 3.97 1.29 -8.43
C ALA A 39 3.78 2.78 -8.78
N SER A 40 3.29 3.12 -9.99
CA SER A 40 2.95 4.50 -10.37
C SER A 40 1.77 5.08 -9.57
N PHE A 41 0.85 4.23 -9.10
CA PHE A 41 -0.30 4.58 -8.28
C PHE A 41 0.02 4.64 -6.77
N ARG A 42 1.19 4.16 -6.37
CA ARG A 42 1.61 4.13 -4.96
C ARG A 42 1.74 5.56 -4.39
N PRO A 43 1.14 5.86 -3.22
CA PRO A 43 1.34 7.14 -2.56
C PRO A 43 2.81 7.47 -2.32
N ARG A 44 3.13 8.78 -2.31
CA ARG A 44 4.47 9.30 -2.05
C ARG A 44 4.45 10.16 -0.78
N TRP A 45 4.20 9.50 0.34
CA TRP A 45 4.07 10.15 1.64
C TRP A 45 5.34 10.88 2.07
N LYS A 46 5.14 11.94 2.86
CA LYS A 46 6.20 12.70 3.53
C LYS A 46 5.76 13.01 4.96
N VAL A 47 6.72 13.07 5.88
CA VAL A 47 6.48 13.56 7.24
C VAL A 47 5.86 14.96 7.20
N GLY A 48 4.84 15.18 8.03
CA GLY A 48 4.02 16.40 8.05
C GLY A 48 2.88 16.44 7.04
N GLN A 49 2.80 15.51 6.08
CA GLN A 49 1.69 15.44 5.14
C GLN A 49 0.38 15.05 5.84
N THR A 50 -0.71 15.71 5.46
CA THR A 50 -2.08 15.43 5.93
C THR A 50 -3.02 15.13 4.76
N TRP A 51 -4.10 14.42 5.05
CA TRP A 51 -5.26 14.28 4.16
C TRP A 51 -6.52 13.97 4.97
N THR A 52 -7.69 14.28 4.41
CA THR A 52 -8.99 14.06 5.07
C THR A 52 -9.74 12.91 4.38
N VAL A 53 -10.20 11.92 5.16
CA VAL A 53 -11.00 10.79 4.67
C VAL A 53 -12.36 10.81 5.34
N GLU A 54 -13.42 10.71 4.55
CA GLU A 54 -14.78 10.54 5.04
C GLU A 54 -15.14 9.05 5.04
N THR A 55 -15.67 8.52 6.15
CA THR A 55 -16.14 7.14 6.26
C THR A 55 -17.61 7.06 6.64
N THR A 56 -18.34 6.14 6.02
CA THR A 56 -19.71 5.80 6.36
C THR A 56 -19.80 4.30 6.64
N THR A 57 -20.05 3.94 7.90
CA THR A 57 -20.18 2.54 8.34
C THR A 57 -21.63 2.09 8.31
N LYS A 58 -21.91 0.97 7.65
CA LYS A 58 -23.18 0.25 7.77
C LYS A 58 -23.18 -0.46 9.13
N LEU A 59 -24.05 -0.04 10.03
CA LEU A 59 -24.27 -0.76 11.29
C LEU A 59 -24.75 -2.19 10.96
N PRO A 60 -24.15 -3.24 11.57
CA PRO A 60 -24.66 -4.60 11.40
C PRO A 60 -26.08 -4.70 11.98
N GLN A 61 -26.93 -5.53 11.37
CA GLN A 61 -28.37 -5.64 11.68
C GLN A 61 -28.65 -6.39 13.00
N PHE A 62 -28.03 -5.99 14.10
CA PHE A 62 -28.22 -6.57 15.44
C PHE A 62 -29.31 -5.85 16.23
N GLY A 63 -30.57 -6.00 15.83
CA GLY A 63 -31.74 -5.60 16.63
C GLY A 63 -31.85 -4.11 17.00
N VAL A 64 -31.00 -3.26 16.44
CA VAL A 64 -31.03 -1.81 16.66
C VAL A 64 -32.25 -1.25 15.92
N ASP A 65 -33.00 -0.37 16.59
CA ASP A 65 -34.15 0.34 16.02
C ASP A 65 -33.86 0.82 14.58
N ALA A 66 -34.77 0.55 13.66
CA ALA A 66 -34.65 0.93 12.25
C ALA A 66 -34.48 2.45 12.08
N ALA A 67 -34.90 3.27 13.06
CA ALA A 67 -34.63 4.70 13.12
C ALA A 67 -33.14 5.03 13.36
N LEU A 68 -32.43 4.23 14.17
CA LEU A 68 -30.99 4.37 14.41
C LEU A 68 -30.17 3.81 13.24
N ALA A 69 -30.56 2.64 12.70
CA ALA A 69 -29.94 2.04 11.52
C ALA A 69 -30.03 2.93 10.27
N LYS A 70 -31.06 3.80 10.18
CA LYS A 70 -31.21 4.82 9.13
C LYS A 70 -30.17 5.95 9.19
N ARG A 71 -29.48 6.13 10.31
CA ARG A 71 -28.39 7.11 10.47
C ARG A 71 -27.05 6.39 10.37
N ALA A 72 -26.65 6.04 9.16
CA ALA A 72 -25.26 5.71 8.89
C ALA A 72 -24.43 6.96 9.21
N HIS A 73 -23.68 6.93 10.30
CA HIS A 73 -22.93 8.10 10.76
C HIS A 73 -21.69 8.27 9.89
N THR A 74 -21.73 9.33 9.08
CA THR A 74 -20.57 9.83 8.35
C THR A 74 -19.59 10.46 9.32
N VAL A 75 -18.32 10.05 9.24
CA VAL A 75 -17.22 10.53 10.10
C VAL A 75 -16.09 10.99 9.22
N ARG A 76 -15.61 12.23 9.42
CA ARG A 76 -14.38 12.69 8.78
C ARG A 76 -13.18 12.45 9.69
N TRP A 77 -12.09 11.99 9.11
CA TRP A 77 -10.84 11.65 9.77
C TRP A 77 -9.71 12.43 9.12
N VAL A 78 -8.92 13.14 9.92
CA VAL A 78 -7.65 13.69 9.46
C VAL A 78 -6.57 12.66 9.70
N PHE A 79 -5.93 12.25 8.62
CA PHE A 79 -4.71 11.46 8.62
C PHE A 79 -3.51 12.40 8.62
N ARG A 80 -2.47 12.08 9.38
CA ARG A 80 -1.20 12.80 9.43
C ARG A 80 -0.04 11.82 9.48
N VAL A 81 0.93 11.98 8.59
CA VAL A 81 2.24 11.34 8.70
C VAL A 81 3.02 12.10 9.77
N GLU A 82 3.20 11.52 10.94
CA GLU A 82 3.83 12.22 12.07
C GLU A 82 5.35 12.16 12.03
N GLU A 83 5.90 10.95 11.83
CA GLU A 83 7.35 10.71 11.81
C GLU A 83 7.68 9.38 11.09
N VAL A 84 8.97 9.04 11.05
CA VAL A 84 9.47 7.73 10.61
C VAL A 84 10.10 7.04 11.81
N GLU A 85 9.65 5.82 12.10
CA GLU A 85 10.18 4.99 13.18
C GLU A 85 10.38 3.54 12.70
N GLU A 86 11.18 2.77 13.44
CA GLU A 86 11.54 1.40 13.06
C GLU A 86 10.50 0.39 13.58
N VAL A 87 9.96 -0.44 12.68
CA VAL A 87 9.05 -1.55 13.04
C VAL A 87 9.52 -2.79 12.28
N PHE A 88 9.85 -3.85 13.03
CA PHE A 88 10.48 -5.06 12.50
C PHE A 88 11.75 -4.80 11.66
N GLU A 89 12.68 -3.98 12.19
CA GLU A 89 13.95 -3.63 11.54
C GLU A 89 13.78 -2.87 10.20
N GLU A 90 12.58 -2.36 9.91
CA GLU A 90 12.27 -1.59 8.69
C GLU A 90 11.76 -0.17 9.03
N PRO A 91 12.26 0.88 8.35
CA PRO A 91 11.77 2.23 8.55
C PRO A 91 10.33 2.34 8.03
N CYS A 92 9.42 2.76 8.91
CA CYS A 92 8.00 2.89 8.64
C CYS A 92 7.53 4.32 8.91
N PHE A 93 6.68 4.85 8.02
CA PHE A 93 5.89 6.05 8.33
C PHE A 93 4.89 5.72 9.44
N ARG A 94 4.93 6.43 10.58
CA ARG A 94 3.82 6.43 11.53
C ARG A 94 2.77 7.41 11.03
N VAL A 95 1.57 6.91 10.75
CA VAL A 95 0.41 7.71 10.39
C VAL A 95 -0.62 7.65 11.50
N VAL A 96 -1.12 8.80 11.92
CA VAL A 96 -2.21 8.92 12.91
C VAL A 96 -3.46 9.42 12.21
N ALA A 97 -4.58 8.72 12.41
CA ALA A 97 -5.90 9.12 11.99
C ALA A 97 -6.76 9.46 13.21
N THR A 98 -7.22 10.71 13.27
CA THR A 98 -8.05 11.26 14.35
C THR A 98 -9.39 11.73 13.76
N PRO A 99 -10.54 11.37 14.37
CA PRO A 99 -11.84 11.81 13.87
C PRO A 99 -12.08 13.28 14.23
N LEU A 100 -12.59 14.06 13.27
CA LEU A 100 -12.95 15.48 13.48
C LEU A 100 -14.28 15.63 14.22
N ASP A 101 -15.28 14.83 13.82
CA ASP A 101 -16.68 15.06 14.17
C ASP A 101 -17.22 14.11 15.26
N LEU A 102 -16.38 13.23 15.82
CA LEU A 102 -16.79 12.25 16.85
C LEU A 102 -16.44 12.69 18.27
N CYS A 103 -17.39 12.46 19.17
CA CYS A 103 -17.18 12.27 20.60
C CYS A 103 -17.48 10.78 20.88
N PRO A 104 -16.67 10.05 21.69
CA PRO A 104 -15.74 10.53 22.71
C PRO A 104 -14.38 10.98 22.18
N LYS A 105 -13.83 12.03 22.82
CA LYS A 105 -12.43 12.44 22.63
C LYS A 105 -11.49 11.28 23.00
N GLY A 106 -10.47 11.05 22.19
CA GLY A 106 -9.42 10.07 22.45
C GLY A 106 -9.55 8.74 21.71
N LEU A 107 -10.55 8.57 20.83
CA LEU A 107 -10.47 7.59 19.75
C LEU A 107 -9.34 8.02 18.78
N ASN A 108 -8.27 7.24 18.71
CA ASN A 108 -7.16 7.47 17.78
C ASN A 108 -6.76 6.15 17.13
N VAL A 109 -6.47 6.20 15.85
CA VAL A 109 -5.96 5.06 15.09
C VAL A 109 -4.54 5.41 14.64
N ARG A 110 -3.57 4.55 14.94
CA ARG A 110 -2.21 4.67 14.43
C ARG A 110 -1.92 3.49 13.52
N PHE A 111 -1.14 3.70 12.48
CA PHE A 111 -0.65 2.60 11.68
C PHE A 111 0.73 2.91 11.09
N TRP A 112 1.45 1.85 10.77
CA TRP A 112 2.83 1.89 10.33
C TRP A 112 2.95 1.18 8.99
N ALA A 113 3.42 1.90 7.98
CA ALA A 113 3.66 1.35 6.65
C ALA A 113 5.11 1.64 6.24
N THR A 114 5.78 0.66 5.63
CA THR A 114 7.19 0.76 5.24
C THR A 114 7.44 1.96 4.31
N VAL A 115 8.53 2.69 4.52
CA VAL A 115 8.88 3.86 3.68
C VAL A 115 9.15 3.44 2.22
N GLU A 116 9.73 2.25 2.02
CA GLU A 116 10.11 1.75 0.70
C GLU A 116 8.91 1.43 -0.20
N ASN A 117 7.85 0.81 0.35
CA ASN A 117 6.77 0.22 -0.44
C ASN A 117 5.37 0.29 0.17
N LEU A 118 5.19 0.97 1.31
CA LEU A 118 3.90 1.12 2.01
C LEU A 118 3.22 -0.21 2.39
N THR A 119 4.01 -1.25 2.62
CA THR A 119 3.53 -2.50 3.22
C THR A 119 3.15 -2.23 4.68
N LEU A 120 1.92 -2.57 5.07
CA LEU A 120 1.44 -2.37 6.43
C LEU A 120 2.17 -3.30 7.40
N ARG A 121 2.77 -2.76 8.46
CA ARG A 121 3.53 -3.50 9.48
C ARG A 121 2.83 -3.58 10.83
N ARG A 122 2.05 -2.56 11.21
CA ARG A 122 1.32 -2.50 12.48
C ARG A 122 0.11 -1.58 12.37
N VAL A 123 -0.93 -1.88 13.15
CA VAL A 123 -2.08 -1.01 13.43
C VAL A 123 -2.32 -1.00 14.93
N GLU A 124 -2.66 0.18 15.47
CA GLU A 124 -3.16 0.38 16.82
C GLU A 124 -4.47 1.17 16.80
N ILE A 125 -5.41 0.78 17.64
CA ILE A 125 -6.64 1.55 17.89
C ILE A 125 -6.73 1.78 19.39
N THR A 126 -6.58 3.04 19.81
CA THR A 126 -6.85 3.48 21.18
C THR A 126 -8.28 4.01 21.26
N PHE A 127 -9.06 3.52 22.22
CA PHE A 127 -10.45 3.91 22.44
C PHE A 127 -10.81 3.90 23.93
N PRO A 128 -11.76 4.74 24.37
CA PRO A 128 -12.19 4.78 25.77
C PRO A 128 -13.12 3.61 26.10
N VAL A 129 -12.90 3.00 27.27
CA VAL A 129 -13.73 1.93 27.86
C VAL A 129 -13.89 2.22 29.36
N ALA A 130 -15.13 2.44 29.81
CA ALA A 130 -15.46 2.64 31.22
C ALA A 130 -14.64 3.72 31.98
N GLY A 131 -14.16 4.75 31.26
CA GLY A 131 -13.35 5.85 31.82
C GLY A 131 -11.84 5.69 31.65
N GLU A 132 -11.37 4.50 31.24
CA GLU A 132 -9.97 4.23 30.88
C GLU A 132 -9.77 4.27 29.36
N PHE A 133 -8.52 4.41 28.90
CA PHE A 133 -8.17 4.17 27.50
C PHE A 133 -7.60 2.76 27.32
N ARG A 134 -8.13 2.02 26.35
CA ARG A 134 -7.59 0.72 25.93
C ARG A 134 -7.03 0.83 24.52
N THR A 135 -5.87 0.21 24.31
CA THR A 135 -5.28 0.04 22.97
C THR A 135 -5.36 -1.42 22.58
N ILE A 136 -5.97 -1.69 21.43
CA ILE A 136 -5.79 -2.95 20.71
C ILE A 136 -4.76 -2.73 19.61
N SER A 137 -3.96 -3.76 19.33
CA SER A 137 -2.87 -3.70 18.37
C SER A 137 -2.80 -5.00 17.58
N GLU A 138 -2.38 -4.89 16.32
CA GLU A 138 -2.06 -6.03 15.48
C GLU A 138 -0.88 -5.68 14.58
N SER A 139 0.04 -6.64 14.41
CA SER A 139 1.24 -6.49 13.61
C SER A 139 1.27 -7.53 12.48
N PHE A 140 1.91 -7.19 11.36
CA PHE A 140 1.85 -7.99 10.13
C PHE A 140 3.24 -8.31 9.59
N GLN A 141 3.49 -9.60 9.35
CA GLN A 141 4.77 -10.10 8.85
C GLN A 141 4.54 -11.05 7.67
N GLY A 142 5.07 -10.69 6.49
CA GLY A 142 4.98 -11.52 5.29
C GLY A 142 5.79 -12.81 5.45
N LEU A 143 5.19 -13.95 5.10
CA LEU A 143 5.86 -15.26 5.17
C LEU A 143 6.58 -15.62 3.86
N THR A 144 6.04 -15.18 2.72
CA THR A 144 6.57 -15.53 1.39
C THR A 144 7.37 -14.40 0.75
N THR A 145 7.03 -13.14 1.05
CA THR A 145 7.65 -11.94 0.48
C THR A 145 7.72 -10.81 1.50
N LYS A 146 8.72 -9.93 1.38
CA LYS A 146 8.81 -8.71 2.20
C LYS A 146 7.60 -7.78 2.00
N THR A 147 7.07 -7.75 0.77
CA THR A 147 5.91 -6.96 0.35
C THR A 147 4.69 -7.84 0.11
N PHE A 148 3.57 -7.47 0.72
CA PHE A 148 2.32 -8.21 0.66
C PHE A 148 1.15 -7.25 0.87
N PRO A 149 -0.02 -7.52 0.26
CA PRO A 149 -1.21 -6.79 0.61
C PRO A 149 -1.64 -7.19 2.03
N THR A 150 -2.27 -6.28 2.76
CA THR A 150 -2.75 -6.53 4.12
C THR A 150 -4.21 -6.14 4.22
N GLN A 151 -5.04 -7.04 4.77
CA GLN A 151 -6.41 -6.71 5.15
C GLN A 151 -6.49 -6.53 6.67
N VAL A 152 -6.98 -5.38 7.14
CA VAL A 152 -7.13 -5.14 8.58
C VAL A 152 -8.43 -5.77 9.11
N PRO A 153 -8.44 -6.40 10.29
CA PRO A 153 -9.66 -6.97 10.86
C PRO A 153 -10.60 -5.87 11.35
N PHE A 154 -10.06 -4.73 11.78
CA PHE A 154 -10.83 -3.59 12.30
C PHE A 154 -11.44 -2.79 11.16
N LYS A 155 -12.72 -3.03 10.87
CA LYS A 155 -13.40 -2.41 9.71
C LYS A 155 -13.84 -0.94 9.89
N LEU A 156 -13.45 -0.29 10.99
CA LEU A 156 -13.77 1.12 11.28
C LEU A 156 -13.20 2.09 10.24
N LEU A 157 -12.00 1.80 9.76
CA LEU A 157 -11.33 2.50 8.65
C LEU A 157 -10.82 1.42 7.67
N PRO A 158 -10.97 1.59 6.34
CA PRO A 158 -10.35 0.69 5.37
C PRO A 158 -8.87 1.05 5.22
N LEU A 159 -8.08 0.68 6.23
CA LEU A 159 -6.60 0.82 6.26
C LEU A 159 -5.89 -0.29 5.48
N ASP A 160 -6.65 -1.12 4.77
CA ASP A 160 -6.15 -2.24 3.98
C ASP A 160 -5.17 -1.72 2.91
N MET A 161 -3.98 -2.31 2.81
CA MET A 161 -2.90 -1.84 1.92
C MET A 161 -2.66 -2.81 0.76
N PRO A 162 -2.53 -2.33 -0.49
CA PRO A 162 -2.07 -3.13 -1.62
C PRO A 162 -0.58 -3.49 -1.55
N CYS A 163 -0.19 -4.57 -2.24
CA CYS A 163 1.18 -4.77 -2.69
C CYS A 163 1.39 -4.01 -4.02
N TRP A 164 2.29 -3.03 -4.02
CA TRP A 164 2.49 -2.09 -5.14
C TRP A 164 3.51 -2.53 -6.19
N GLU A 165 4.35 -3.51 -5.87
CA GLU A 165 5.55 -3.85 -6.66
C GLU A 165 5.26 -4.79 -7.84
N ARG A 166 4.02 -5.28 -7.98
CA ARG A 166 3.63 -6.19 -9.08
C ARG A 166 2.84 -5.46 -10.16
N VAL A 167 3.15 -5.79 -11.42
CA VAL A 167 2.41 -5.35 -12.61
C VAL A 167 0.92 -5.69 -12.46
N PRO A 168 -0.02 -4.84 -12.94
CA PRO A 168 -1.44 -5.15 -12.94
C PRO A 168 -1.73 -6.50 -13.58
N ALA A 169 -2.39 -7.39 -12.83
CA ALA A 169 -2.63 -8.77 -13.24
C ALA A 169 -4.13 -8.99 -13.43
N LYS A 170 -4.52 -9.48 -14.62
CA LYS A 170 -5.90 -9.87 -14.92
C LYS A 170 -6.39 -11.02 -14.03
N GLU A 171 -5.46 -11.87 -13.59
CA GLU A 171 -5.68 -12.97 -12.66
C GLU A 171 -5.32 -12.54 -11.22
N PRO A 172 -6.03 -13.03 -10.18
CA PRO A 172 -5.67 -12.78 -8.80
C PRO A 172 -4.30 -13.36 -8.44
N VAL A 173 -3.53 -12.62 -7.66
CA VAL A 173 -2.19 -12.98 -7.19
C VAL A 173 -2.24 -13.28 -5.69
N GLY A 174 -1.87 -14.50 -5.31
CA GLY A 174 -1.85 -14.94 -3.91
C GLY A 174 -0.59 -14.51 -3.14
N PHE A 175 -0.77 -14.20 -1.86
CA PHE A 175 0.27 -13.92 -0.86
C PHE A 175 -0.15 -14.54 0.48
N THR A 176 0.82 -14.69 1.39
CA THR A 176 0.58 -15.22 2.74
C THR A 176 1.36 -14.39 3.76
N TYR A 177 0.70 -13.96 4.84
CA TYR A 177 1.29 -13.21 5.95
C TYR A 177 0.81 -13.75 7.31
N GLU A 178 1.54 -13.45 8.37
CA GLU A 178 1.07 -13.62 9.75
C GLU A 178 0.47 -12.32 10.28
N ALA A 179 -0.72 -12.42 10.87
CA ALA A 179 -1.28 -11.42 11.76
C ALA A 179 -0.97 -11.80 13.21
N ILE A 180 -0.40 -10.84 13.96
CA ILE A 180 0.09 -11.00 15.33
C ILE A 180 -0.66 -9.99 16.22
N PRO A 181 -1.75 -10.38 16.89
CA PRO A 181 -2.45 -9.51 17.83
C PRO A 181 -1.59 -9.22 19.08
N GLY A 182 -1.78 -8.05 19.66
CA GLY A 182 -1.10 -7.61 20.88
C GLY A 182 0.13 -6.73 20.63
N SER A 183 0.70 -6.20 21.72
CA SER A 183 1.87 -5.32 21.66
C SER A 183 3.16 -6.13 21.59
N LEU A 184 4.00 -5.85 20.60
CA LEU A 184 5.31 -6.49 20.40
C LEU A 184 6.27 -6.33 21.60
N GLU A 185 6.09 -5.27 22.40
CA GLU A 185 6.92 -4.99 23.58
C GLU A 185 6.61 -5.92 24.77
N LYS A 186 5.36 -6.39 24.86
CA LYS A 186 4.95 -7.34 25.88
C LYS A 186 5.11 -8.73 25.29
N LYS A 187 6.20 -9.42 25.67
CA LYS A 187 6.39 -10.86 25.40
C LYS A 187 5.18 -11.63 25.94
N ASP A 188 4.20 -11.89 25.08
CA ASP A 188 3.08 -12.77 25.40
C ASP A 188 3.55 -14.22 25.19
N PRO A 189 3.69 -15.03 26.26
CA PRO A 189 4.19 -16.40 26.14
C PRO A 189 3.25 -17.34 25.37
N GLY A 190 2.01 -16.92 25.08
CA GLY A 190 1.06 -17.64 24.22
C GLY A 190 1.02 -17.15 22.77
N GLY A 191 1.86 -16.15 22.40
CA GLY A 191 1.81 -15.33 21.18
C GLY A 191 1.11 -15.96 19.97
N ILE A 192 -0.20 -15.77 19.90
CA ILE A 192 -1.07 -16.33 18.85
C ILE A 192 -0.67 -15.67 17.52
N ARG A 193 -0.45 -16.49 16.49
CA ARG A 193 -0.18 -16.04 15.13
C ARG A 193 -1.23 -16.63 14.21
N PHE A 194 -1.85 -15.79 13.40
CA PHE A 194 -2.81 -16.22 12.38
C PHE A 194 -2.14 -16.13 11.01
N GLN A 195 -1.90 -17.26 10.36
CA GLN A 195 -1.55 -17.27 8.96
C GLN A 195 -2.79 -16.88 8.14
N ILE A 196 -2.66 -15.82 7.34
CA ILE A 196 -3.69 -15.28 6.45
C ILE A 196 -3.21 -15.40 5.01
N ASP A 197 -3.97 -16.16 4.21
CA ASP A 197 -3.84 -16.14 2.76
C ASP A 197 -4.71 -15.01 2.18
N ILE A 198 -4.13 -14.25 1.25
CA ILE A 198 -4.75 -13.07 0.64
C ILE A 198 -4.50 -13.05 -0.87
N GLU A 199 -5.55 -12.86 -1.64
CA GLU A 199 -5.50 -12.63 -3.08
C GLU A 199 -5.60 -11.12 -3.36
N GLN A 200 -4.73 -10.60 -4.22
CA GLN A 200 -4.86 -9.26 -4.82
C GLN A 200 -5.13 -9.39 -6.31
N LYS A 201 -6.19 -8.72 -6.78
CA LYS A 201 -6.43 -8.47 -8.21
C LYS A 201 -6.36 -6.97 -8.48
N SER A 202 -5.83 -6.58 -9.63
CA SER A 202 -5.78 -5.18 -10.05
C SER A 202 -6.17 -5.03 -11.52
N SER A 203 -6.97 -4.02 -11.81
CA SER A 203 -7.47 -3.75 -13.17
C SER A 203 -7.59 -2.25 -13.40
N GLU A 204 -7.00 -1.76 -14.48
CA GLU A 204 -7.23 -0.42 -14.97
C GLU A 204 -8.72 -0.23 -15.31
N LEU A 205 -9.27 0.93 -14.98
CA LEU A 205 -10.63 1.29 -15.35
C LEU A 205 -10.57 2.11 -16.63
N ASP A 206 -10.58 1.41 -17.76
CA ASP A 206 -10.94 1.99 -19.04
C ASP A 206 -12.33 2.60 -18.90
N SER A 207 -12.44 3.91 -19.13
CA SER A 207 -13.65 4.66 -18.83
C SER A 207 -14.81 4.28 -19.77
N VAL A 208 -15.71 3.40 -19.31
CA VAL A 208 -17.15 3.36 -19.64
C VAL A 208 -17.84 2.28 -18.77
N VAL A 209 -19.06 2.58 -18.33
CA VAL A 209 -19.94 1.66 -17.59
C VAL A 209 -20.15 0.34 -18.35
N SER A 210 -20.05 -0.79 -17.65
CA SER A 210 -20.83 -1.99 -17.98
C SER A 210 -21.47 -2.56 -16.72
N ALA A 211 -22.69 -3.08 -16.88
CA ALA A 211 -23.58 -3.42 -15.80
C ALA A 211 -23.12 -4.66 -15.01
N GLU A 212 -23.11 -4.55 -13.67
CA GLU A 212 -23.43 -5.58 -12.65
C GLU A 212 -22.87 -5.16 -11.27
N ALA A 213 -23.34 -4.02 -10.75
CA ALA A 213 -23.01 -3.57 -9.39
C ALA A 213 -24.08 -2.60 -8.83
N GLU A 214 -25.22 -3.14 -8.41
CA GLU A 214 -26.21 -2.40 -7.61
C GLU A 214 -25.71 -2.18 -6.17
N SER A 215 -24.72 -1.30 -5.99
CA SER A 215 -24.43 -0.67 -4.69
C SER A 215 -23.51 0.56 -4.72
N SER A 216 -22.86 0.88 -5.84
CA SER A 216 -21.98 2.07 -5.93
C SER A 216 -22.32 2.93 -7.15
N ALA A 217 -22.90 4.11 -6.91
CA ALA A 217 -23.21 5.09 -7.94
C ALA A 217 -21.95 5.79 -8.50
N GLU A 218 -20.85 5.83 -7.74
CA GLU A 218 -19.58 6.47 -8.12
C GLU A 218 -18.64 5.54 -8.89
N ALA A 219 -18.78 4.22 -8.73
CA ALA A 219 -18.06 3.25 -9.57
C ALA A 219 -18.46 3.31 -11.06
N LYS A 220 -19.54 4.02 -11.39
CA LYS A 220 -20.05 4.17 -12.76
C LYS A 220 -19.32 5.24 -13.60
N SER A 221 -18.38 5.99 -13.03
CA SER A 221 -17.62 7.00 -13.78
C SER A 221 -16.27 7.30 -13.11
N ALA A 222 -15.36 6.32 -13.14
CA ALA A 222 -13.97 6.59 -12.84
C ALA A 222 -13.33 7.36 -14.02
N PRO A 223 -12.71 8.54 -13.79
CA PRO A 223 -11.91 9.20 -14.82
C PRO A 223 -10.74 8.32 -15.28
N PRO A 224 -10.23 8.51 -16.51
CA PRO A 224 -9.02 7.82 -16.97
C PRO A 224 -7.85 8.04 -16.00
N GLY A 225 -6.98 7.03 -15.87
CA GLY A 225 -5.90 7.04 -14.88
C GLY A 225 -6.35 6.66 -13.47
N VAL A 226 -7.35 5.79 -13.34
CA VAL A 226 -7.76 5.15 -12.09
C VAL A 226 -7.59 3.64 -12.19
N ILE A 227 -7.02 3.02 -11.16
CA ILE A 227 -6.90 1.57 -11.04
C ILE A 227 -7.84 1.06 -9.93
N LYS A 228 -8.55 -0.03 -10.21
CA LYS A 228 -9.25 -0.80 -9.19
C LYS A 228 -8.28 -1.81 -8.59
N ILE A 229 -8.24 -1.89 -7.26
CA ILE A 229 -7.56 -2.95 -6.53
C ILE A 229 -8.60 -3.69 -5.69
N GLU A 230 -8.58 -5.01 -5.76
CA GLU A 230 -9.47 -5.89 -5.00
C GLU A 230 -8.60 -6.81 -4.15
N LEU A 231 -8.84 -6.80 -2.83
CA LEU A 231 -8.19 -7.70 -1.88
C LEU A 231 -9.23 -8.71 -1.38
N LYS A 232 -8.87 -9.99 -1.27
CA LYS A 232 -9.77 -11.05 -0.83
C LYS A 232 -9.06 -12.00 0.12
N THR A 233 -9.64 -12.25 1.28
CA THR A 233 -9.26 -13.31 2.22
C THR A 233 -10.49 -14.18 2.53
N ALA A 234 -10.33 -15.20 3.37
CA ALA A 234 -11.46 -15.94 3.95
C ALA A 234 -12.39 -15.05 4.81
N LEU A 235 -11.92 -13.88 5.29
CA LEU A 235 -12.66 -12.95 6.14
C LEU A 235 -13.49 -11.92 5.35
N GLY A 236 -13.29 -11.83 4.03
CA GLY A 236 -14.10 -10.98 3.16
C GLY A 236 -13.30 -10.30 2.04
N ARG A 237 -13.95 -9.35 1.36
CA ARG A 237 -13.38 -8.58 0.24
C ARG A 237 -13.18 -7.11 0.63
N VAL A 238 -12.14 -6.50 0.09
CA VAL A 238 -11.94 -5.05 0.03
C VAL A 238 -11.88 -4.64 -1.43
N GLU A 239 -12.52 -3.53 -1.78
CA GLU A 239 -12.41 -2.90 -3.08
C GLU A 239 -11.92 -1.47 -2.90
N GLN A 240 -10.95 -1.06 -3.72
CA GLN A 240 -10.31 0.25 -3.65
C GLN A 240 -10.15 0.85 -5.04
N LEU A 241 -10.36 2.16 -5.16
CA LEU A 241 -10.09 2.95 -6.36
C LEU A 241 -8.93 3.90 -6.06
N TRP A 242 -7.87 3.80 -6.86
CA TRP A 242 -6.64 4.58 -6.68
C TRP A 242 -6.36 5.44 -7.91
N ARG A 243 -5.88 6.66 -7.69
CA ARG A 243 -5.43 7.58 -8.74
C ARG A 243 -4.01 8.02 -8.44
N VAL A 244 -3.18 8.11 -9.49
CA VAL A 244 -1.80 8.60 -9.40
C VAL A 244 -1.75 9.95 -8.66
N GLY A 245 -0.79 10.09 -7.75
CA GLY A 245 -0.55 11.32 -6.98
C GLY A 245 -1.42 11.53 -5.74
N GLN A 246 -2.44 10.70 -5.50
CA GLN A 246 -3.25 10.78 -4.29
C GLN A 246 -2.55 10.13 -3.08
N PRO A 247 -2.76 10.62 -1.84
CA PRO A 247 -2.19 10.03 -0.62
C PRO A 247 -2.92 8.77 -0.14
N TRP A 248 -4.13 8.49 -0.64
CA TRP A 248 -5.06 7.47 -0.14
C TRP A 248 -5.94 6.99 -1.31
N PRO A 249 -6.66 5.84 -1.24
CA PRO A 249 -7.68 5.53 -2.24
C PRO A 249 -8.71 6.66 -2.33
N MET A 250 -9.08 7.06 -3.55
CA MET A 250 -10.17 8.03 -3.74
C MET A 250 -11.52 7.48 -3.25
N TRP A 251 -11.67 6.15 -3.28
CA TRP A 251 -12.78 5.40 -2.70
C TRP A 251 -12.29 4.04 -2.22
N ALA A 252 -12.82 3.56 -1.09
CA ALA A 252 -12.59 2.20 -0.61
C ALA A 252 -13.84 1.62 0.07
N SER A 253 -14.00 0.30 0.04
CA SER A 253 -15.04 -0.43 0.78
C SER A 253 -14.48 -1.73 1.31
N ASN A 254 -14.66 -1.99 2.61
CA ASN A 254 -14.22 -3.22 3.29
C ASN A 254 -15.40 -4.15 3.64
N GLY A 255 -16.53 -4.00 2.94
CA GLY A 255 -17.78 -4.74 3.14
C GLY A 255 -18.73 -4.12 4.16
N THR A 256 -18.22 -3.42 5.18
CA THR A 256 -19.05 -2.76 6.23
C THR A 256 -18.91 -1.24 6.22
N THR A 257 -17.70 -0.73 6.02
CA THR A 257 -17.41 0.70 5.91
C THR A 257 -17.01 1.05 4.49
N VAL A 258 -17.61 2.11 3.96
CA VAL A 258 -17.17 2.81 2.75
C VAL A 258 -16.38 4.04 3.18
N ALA A 259 -15.25 4.31 2.53
CA ALA A 259 -14.45 5.50 2.71
C ALA A 259 -14.24 6.25 1.40
N ARG A 260 -14.06 7.57 1.49
CA ARG A 260 -13.82 8.48 0.37
C ARG A 260 -12.73 9.47 0.77
N LEU A 261 -11.76 9.69 -0.11
CA LEU A 261 -10.83 10.80 0.06
C LEU A 261 -11.56 12.11 -0.20
N VAL A 262 -11.54 13.02 0.77
CA VAL A 262 -12.06 14.37 0.61
C VAL A 262 -10.97 15.20 -0.06
N ALA A 263 -11.29 15.80 -1.21
CA ALA A 263 -10.41 16.77 -1.85
C ALA A 263 -10.42 18.08 -1.04
N GLU A 264 -9.23 18.63 -0.80
CA GLU A 264 -9.01 20.00 -0.30
C GLU A 264 -8.84 20.97 -1.47
#